data_AF-A0A1I0CIZ3-F1
#
_entry.id   AF-A0A1I0CIZ3-F1
#
_cell.length_a   1.000
_cell.length_b   1.000
_cell.length_c   1.000
_cell.angle_alpha   90.00
_cell.angle_beta   90.00
_cell.angle_gamma   90.00
#
_symmetry.space_group_name_H-M   'P 1'
#
loop_
_entity.id
_entity.type
_entity.pdbx_description
1 polymer ?
#
loop_
_entity_poly.entity_id
_entity_poly.type
_entity_poly.pdbx_seq_one_letter_code
_entity_poly.pdbx_strand_id
1 'polypeptide(L)'
;MNLFKSLLLAVLLPVLGCGSDVIDGEVGVSVFFLDNQSSHALRVEHTALGLTSPERSASIPSGTRAQFKTDSTFGSNPSPSDTFQSLALYREGASSPSYLQQPVKDEPWAREKQDTRTYGTVHYTLTIRDTDLQP
;
A
#
# COMPACT_ATOMS: atom_id res chain seq x y z
N MET A 1 18.27 63.84 -22.20
CA MET A 1 17.72 64.48 -20.99
C MET A 1 16.20 64.41 -21.06
N ASN A 2 15.57 64.02 -19.94
CA ASN A 2 14.13 63.90 -19.65
C ASN A 2 13.47 62.59 -20.13
N LEU A 3 13.49 61.51 -19.35
CA LEU A 3 12.81 61.21 -18.07
C LEU A 3 11.36 60.72 -18.27
N PHE A 4 11.21 59.40 -18.04
CA PHE A 4 10.13 58.71 -17.34
C PHE A 4 8.68 59.13 -17.60
N LYS A 5 7.87 58.14 -18.04
CA LYS A 5 6.76 57.56 -17.27
C LYS A 5 5.91 56.74 -18.23
N SER A 6 6.00 55.42 -18.15
CA SER A 6 4.86 54.54 -18.40
C SER A 6 5.15 53.21 -17.70
N LEU A 7 4.83 53.24 -16.42
CA LEU A 7 4.68 52.09 -15.55
C LEU A 7 3.47 51.30 -16.08
N LEU A 8 3.68 50.19 -16.80
CA LEU A 8 2.61 49.22 -17.05
C LEU A 8 3.00 47.90 -16.41
N LEU A 9 2.57 47.80 -15.17
CA LEU A 9 2.60 46.64 -14.30
C LEU A 9 1.63 45.59 -14.87
N ALA A 10 2.10 44.68 -15.73
CA ALA A 10 1.34 43.50 -16.11
C ALA A 10 1.55 42.40 -15.05
N VAL A 11 0.89 42.56 -13.91
CA VAL A 11 0.63 41.47 -12.97
C VAL A 11 -0.50 40.65 -13.57
N LEU A 12 -0.18 39.50 -14.14
CA LEU A 12 -1.17 38.49 -14.54
C LEU A 12 -0.72 37.11 -14.05
N LEU A 13 -1.17 36.86 -12.82
CA LEU A 13 -1.68 35.60 -12.26
C LEU A 13 -0.76 34.37 -12.35
N PRO A 14 -0.27 33.84 -11.20
CA PRO A 14 0.10 32.44 -11.16
C PRO A 14 -1.20 31.65 -11.39
N VAL A 15 -1.27 30.93 -12.51
CA VAL A 15 -2.25 29.86 -12.64
C VAL A 15 -1.82 28.81 -11.62
N LEU A 16 -2.34 28.95 -10.40
CA LEU A 16 -2.55 27.84 -9.50
C LEU A 16 -3.44 26.89 -10.28
N GLY A 17 -2.80 26.00 -11.04
CA GLY A 17 -3.39 24.73 -11.41
C GLY A 17 -3.71 24.06 -10.09
N CYS A 18 -4.92 24.30 -9.61
CA CYS A 18 -5.56 23.50 -8.61
C CYS A 18 -5.69 22.12 -9.28
N GLY A 19 -4.65 21.29 -9.12
CA GLY A 19 -4.73 19.88 -9.38
C GLY A 19 -5.74 19.34 -8.39
N SER A 20 -7.02 19.45 -8.72
CA SER A 20 -8.00 18.56 -8.14
C SER A 20 -7.65 17.19 -8.70
N ASP A 21 -6.76 16.49 -8.00
CA ASP A 21 -6.85 15.04 -7.93
C ASP A 21 -8.28 14.78 -7.47
N VAL A 22 -9.17 14.59 -8.43
CA VAL A 22 -10.48 14.03 -8.19
C VAL A 22 -10.15 12.64 -7.67
N ILE A 23 -10.15 12.51 -6.33
CA ILE A 23 -10.31 11.22 -5.68
C ILE A 23 -11.74 10.81 -6.03
N ASP A 24 -11.92 10.32 -7.25
CA ASP A 24 -13.08 9.55 -7.60
C ASP A 24 -12.94 8.31 -6.73
N GLY A 25 -13.69 8.31 -5.61
CA GLY A 25 -13.75 7.20 -4.68
C GLY A 25 -14.40 6.04 -5.40
N GLU A 26 -13.62 5.33 -6.21
CA GLU A 26 -14.05 4.09 -6.79
C GLU A 26 -14.44 3.17 -5.63
N VAL A 27 -15.70 2.71 -5.64
CA VAL A 27 -16.10 1.60 -4.80
C VAL A 27 -15.19 0.45 -5.19
N GLY A 28 -14.37 0.01 -4.24
CA GLY A 28 -13.16 -0.67 -4.63
C GLY A 28 -12.74 -1.80 -3.71
N VAL A 29 -12.23 -2.83 -4.34
CA VAL A 29 -11.68 -4.01 -3.67
C VAL A 29 -10.16 -3.85 -3.62
N SER A 30 -9.58 -4.01 -2.43
CA SER A 30 -8.14 -4.10 -2.26
C SER A 30 -7.72 -5.56 -2.18
N VAL A 31 -6.70 -5.92 -2.96
CA VAL A 31 -6.11 -7.26 -2.94
C VAL A 31 -4.67 -7.13 -2.48
N PHE A 32 -4.32 -7.89 -1.43
CA PHE A 32 -3.02 -7.82 -0.78
C PHE A 32 -2.17 -9.04 -1.13
N PHE A 33 -0.97 -8.76 -1.64
CA PHE A 33 0.00 -9.74 -2.07
C PHE A 33 1.28 -9.62 -1.24
N LEU A 34 1.91 -10.77 -0.99
CA LEU A 34 3.31 -10.84 -0.60
C LEU A 34 4.11 -11.28 -1.82
N ASP A 35 5.12 -10.50 -2.21
CA ASP A 35 6.16 -10.91 -3.14
C ASP A 35 7.39 -11.35 -2.36
N ASN A 36 7.55 -12.67 -2.21
CA ASN A 36 8.62 -13.26 -1.43
C ASN A 36 9.87 -13.45 -2.28
N GLN A 37 10.77 -12.47 -2.23
CA GLN A 37 12.10 -12.49 -2.86
C GLN A 37 13.20 -12.95 -1.88
N SER A 38 12.84 -13.41 -0.69
CA SER A 38 13.79 -13.98 0.28
C SER A 38 14.13 -15.43 -0.09
N SER A 39 15.21 -15.96 0.50
CA SER A 39 15.64 -17.35 0.35
C SER A 39 14.78 -18.36 1.13
N HIS A 40 13.78 -17.89 1.86
CA HIS A 40 12.95 -18.71 2.75
C HIS A 40 11.49 -18.75 2.31
N ALA A 41 10.80 -19.85 2.57
CA ALA A 41 9.34 -19.85 2.57
C ALA A 41 8.82 -19.07 3.78
N LEU A 42 7.79 -18.25 3.56
CA LEU A 42 7.26 -17.32 4.57
C LEU A 42 5.78 -17.59 4.83
N ARG A 43 5.39 -17.72 6.09
CA ARG A 43 3.98 -17.72 6.52
C ARG A 43 3.57 -16.32 6.94
N VAL A 44 2.47 -15.80 6.38
CA VAL A 44 1.89 -14.51 6.81
C VAL A 44 0.89 -14.75 7.93
N GLU A 45 1.03 -14.02 9.03
CA GLU A 45 0.01 -13.85 10.06
C GLU A 45 -0.34 -12.36 10.16
N HIS A 46 -1.63 -12.03 10.22
CA HIS A 46 -2.08 -10.65 10.31
C HIS A 46 -3.26 -10.50 11.27
N THR A 47 -3.38 -9.34 11.90
CA THR A 47 -4.58 -8.96 12.67
C THR A 47 -5.25 -7.81 11.92
N ALA A 48 -6.51 -7.98 11.51
CA ALA A 48 -7.27 -6.90 10.88
C ALA A 48 -7.72 -5.85 11.89
N LEU A 49 -7.98 -4.61 11.45
CA LEU A 49 -8.56 -3.60 12.34
C LEU A 49 -9.92 -4.06 12.89
N GLY A 50 -10.08 -3.99 14.22
CA GLY A 50 -11.29 -4.42 14.92
C GLY A 50 -11.34 -5.92 15.26
N LEU A 51 -10.37 -6.73 14.81
CA LEU A 51 -10.21 -8.12 15.23
C LEU A 51 -9.15 -8.23 16.33
N THR A 52 -9.31 -9.21 17.22
CA THR A 52 -8.37 -9.46 18.35
C THR A 52 -7.52 -10.71 18.17
N SER A 53 -7.80 -11.52 17.14
CA SER A 53 -7.11 -12.78 16.86
C SER A 53 -6.40 -12.72 15.51
N PRO A 54 -5.16 -13.23 15.40
CA PRO A 54 -4.44 -13.26 14.15
C PRO A 54 -5.05 -14.29 13.17
N GLU A 55 -5.16 -13.89 11.91
CA GLU A 55 -5.48 -14.74 10.77
C GLU A 55 -4.19 -15.21 10.10
N ARG A 56 -4.12 -16.51 9.80
CA ARG A 56 -2.95 -17.13 9.17
C ARG A 56 -3.23 -17.49 7.73
N SER A 57 -2.29 -17.17 6.86
CA SER A 57 -2.26 -17.66 5.48
C SER A 57 -1.42 -18.94 5.36
N ALA A 58 -1.54 -19.63 4.21
CA ALA A 58 -0.64 -20.71 3.86
C ALA A 58 0.81 -20.20 3.64
N SER A 59 1.79 -21.11 3.67
CA SER A 59 3.19 -20.77 3.37
C SER A 59 3.31 -20.21 1.95
N ILE A 60 4.01 -19.09 1.80
CA ILE A 60 4.32 -18.41 0.54
C ILE A 60 5.75 -18.81 0.16
N PRO A 61 5.94 -19.66 -0.87
CA PRO A 61 7.26 -20.15 -1.24
C PRO A 61 8.23 -19.02 -1.64
N SER A 62 9.53 -19.28 -1.46
CA SER A 62 10.60 -18.40 -1.95
C SER A 62 10.50 -18.20 -3.47
N GLY A 63 10.72 -16.97 -3.94
CA GLY A 63 10.67 -16.58 -5.35
C GLY A 63 9.26 -16.46 -5.92
N THR A 64 8.23 -16.37 -5.09
CA THR A 64 6.82 -16.32 -5.54
C THR A 64 6.07 -15.10 -5.01
N ARG A 65 5.11 -14.62 -5.81
CA ARG A 65 4.10 -13.64 -5.40
C ARG A 65 2.78 -14.35 -5.16
N ALA A 66 2.22 -14.21 -3.96
CA ALA A 66 0.95 -14.83 -3.60
C ALA A 66 0.01 -13.83 -2.93
N GLN A 67 -1.28 -13.93 -3.29
CA GLN A 67 -2.35 -13.22 -2.60
C GLN A 67 -2.57 -13.88 -1.23
N PHE A 68 -2.76 -13.08 -0.19
CA PHE A 68 -3.07 -13.59 1.15
C PHE A 68 -4.30 -12.95 1.79
N LYS A 69 -4.78 -11.80 1.28
CA LYS A 69 -5.99 -11.14 1.76
C LYS A 69 -6.69 -10.38 0.62
N THR A 70 -8.00 -10.29 0.74
CA THR A 70 -8.84 -9.36 -0.01
C THR A 70 -9.71 -8.62 1.00
N ASP A 71 -9.87 -7.32 0.81
CA ASP A 71 -10.73 -6.49 1.62
C ASP A 71 -11.47 -5.47 0.75
N SER A 72 -12.58 -4.95 1.25
CA SER A 72 -13.38 -3.97 0.52
C SER A 72 -14.08 -3.06 1.50
N THR A 73 -14.11 -1.76 1.20
CA THR A 73 -14.87 -0.77 1.97
C THR A 73 -15.81 -0.03 1.04
N PHE A 74 -17.00 0.31 1.52
CA PHE A 74 -17.93 1.09 0.72
C PHE A 74 -17.38 2.51 0.51
N GLY A 75 -17.21 2.91 -0.76
CA GLY A 75 -16.74 4.24 -1.13
C GLY A 75 -15.22 4.42 -1.16
N SER A 76 -14.42 3.39 -0.88
CA SER A 76 -12.96 3.45 -1.02
C SER A 76 -12.30 2.07 -1.14
N ASN A 77 -11.13 2.00 -1.79
CA ASN A 77 -10.20 0.89 -1.67
C ASN A 77 -9.43 1.02 -0.34
N PRO A 78 -9.63 0.14 0.67
CA PRO A 78 -8.91 0.26 1.93
C PRO A 78 -7.40 0.09 1.70
N SER A 79 -6.59 0.94 2.33
CA SER A 79 -5.14 0.81 2.30
C SER A 79 -4.65 -0.29 3.25
N PRO A 80 -3.39 -0.73 3.17
CA PRO A 80 -2.81 -1.64 4.15
C PRO A 80 -3.00 -1.19 5.60
N SER A 81 -2.79 0.08 5.93
CA SER A 81 -2.98 0.60 7.29
C SER A 81 -4.44 0.67 7.73
N ASP A 82 -5.37 0.79 6.77
CA ASP A 82 -6.82 0.76 7.04
C ASP A 82 -7.36 -0.67 7.17
N THR A 83 -6.65 -1.68 6.64
CA THR A 83 -7.06 -3.08 6.74
C THR A 83 -6.41 -3.78 7.93
N PHE A 84 -5.11 -3.54 8.18
CA PHE A 84 -4.31 -4.34 9.12
C PHE A 84 -3.89 -3.53 10.34
N GLN A 85 -4.16 -4.08 11.53
CA GLN A 85 -3.54 -3.62 12.78
C GLN A 85 -2.07 -4.06 12.87
N SER A 86 -1.79 -5.31 12.50
CA SER A 86 -0.45 -5.87 12.50
C SER A 86 -0.26 -6.86 11.35
N LEU A 87 0.98 -6.98 10.89
CA LEU A 87 1.44 -7.97 9.92
C LEU A 87 2.74 -8.58 10.40
N ALA A 88 2.80 -9.90 10.50
CA ALA A 88 3.96 -10.66 10.91
C ALA A 88 4.28 -11.75 9.87
N LEU A 89 5.56 -11.89 9.53
CA LEU A 89 6.04 -12.95 8.65
C LEU A 89 6.95 -13.88 9.43
N TYR A 90 6.70 -15.17 9.29
CA TYR A 90 7.47 -16.22 9.93
C TYR A 90 8.17 -17.03 8.86
N ARG A 91 9.47 -17.28 9.03
CA ARG A 91 10.11 -18.38 8.28
C ARG A 91 9.39 -19.68 8.64
N GLU A 92 9.26 -20.57 7.67
CA GLU A 92 8.59 -21.85 7.90
C GLU A 92 9.25 -22.63 9.05
N GLY A 93 8.42 -23.12 9.99
CA GLY A 93 8.89 -23.77 11.22
C GLY A 93 9.32 -22.83 12.36
N ALA A 94 9.45 -21.52 12.12
CA ALA A 94 9.80 -20.56 13.18
C ALA A 94 8.62 -20.26 14.10
N SER A 95 8.92 -20.04 15.39
CA SER A 95 7.96 -19.63 16.42
C SER A 95 7.95 -18.11 16.64
N SER A 96 9.01 -17.40 16.25
CA SER A 96 9.11 -15.94 16.29
C SER A 96 9.02 -15.33 14.89
N PRO A 97 8.42 -14.14 14.74
CA PRO A 97 8.37 -13.46 13.46
C PRO A 97 9.77 -13.00 13.05
N SER A 98 10.11 -13.19 11.77
CA SER A 98 11.31 -12.62 11.15
C SER A 98 11.04 -11.23 10.57
N TYR A 99 9.78 -10.85 10.42
CA TYR A 99 9.36 -9.51 10.02
C TYR A 99 8.10 -9.14 10.80
N LEU A 100 8.03 -7.89 11.27
CA LEU A 100 6.87 -7.39 12.01
C LEU A 100 6.61 -5.92 11.64
N GLN A 101 5.37 -5.64 11.28
CA GLN A 101 4.82 -4.28 11.22
C GLN A 101 3.65 -4.16 12.19
N GLN A 102 3.81 -3.28 13.18
CA GLN A 102 2.76 -2.92 14.12
C GLN A 102 3.02 -1.50 14.65
N PRO A 103 2.22 -0.49 14.27
CA PRO A 103 1.13 -0.55 13.29
C PRO A 103 1.62 -0.83 11.86
N VAL A 104 0.72 -1.30 11.00
CA VAL A 104 0.99 -1.41 9.56
C VAL A 104 1.08 -0.01 8.93
N LYS A 105 2.02 0.11 7.99
CA LYS A 105 2.36 1.34 7.27
C LYS A 105 2.13 1.10 5.78
N ASP A 106 1.70 2.13 5.06
CA ASP A 106 1.37 2.05 3.63
C ASP A 106 2.60 2.18 2.73
N GLU A 107 3.61 2.94 3.17
CA GLU A 107 4.80 3.29 2.38
C GLU A 107 5.58 2.10 1.77
N PRO A 108 5.73 0.94 2.44
CA PRO A 108 6.47 -0.19 1.86
C PRO A 108 5.64 -1.00 0.85
N TRP A 109 4.36 -0.68 0.65
CA TRP A 109 3.50 -1.41 -0.27
C TRP A 109 3.47 -0.74 -1.64
N ALA A 110 3.82 -1.50 -2.68
CA ALA A 110 3.60 -1.07 -4.05
C ALA A 110 2.09 -1.10 -4.36
N ARG A 111 1.55 0.05 -4.74
CA ARG A 111 0.14 0.23 -5.13
C ARG A 111 0.00 0.18 -6.66
N GLU A 112 -0.77 -0.76 -7.16
CA GLU A 112 -1.05 -0.94 -8.59
C GLU A 112 -2.57 -0.91 -8.82
N LYS A 113 -3.07 0.02 -9.65
CA LYS A 113 -4.48 0.03 -10.04
C LYS A 113 -4.69 -0.98 -11.17
N GLN A 114 -5.64 -1.90 -11.01
CA GLN A 114 -6.05 -2.76 -12.11
C GLN A 114 -7.07 -1.99 -12.97
N ASP A 115 -6.80 -1.87 -14.27
CA ASP A 115 -7.72 -1.22 -15.21
C ASP A 115 -8.89 -2.16 -15.52
N THR A 116 -9.82 -2.27 -14.59
CA THR A 116 -11.08 -2.99 -14.78
C THR A 116 -12.19 -1.97 -14.93
N ARG A 117 -12.70 -1.85 -16.16
CA ARG A 117 -13.76 -0.93 -16.63
C ARG A 117 -15.09 -0.97 -15.84
N THR A 118 -15.18 -1.72 -14.75
CA THR A 118 -16.43 -2.03 -14.04
C THR A 118 -16.31 -1.96 -12.51
N TYR A 119 -15.11 -2.13 -11.93
CA TYR A 119 -14.88 -2.10 -10.47
C TYR A 119 -13.45 -1.61 -10.20
N GLY A 120 -13.27 -0.68 -9.26
CA GLY A 120 -11.95 -0.16 -8.91
C GLY A 120 -11.17 -1.17 -8.09
N THR A 121 -10.38 -2.05 -8.71
CA THR A 121 -9.52 -2.97 -7.97
C THR A 121 -8.13 -2.39 -7.83
N VAL A 122 -7.62 -2.39 -6.60
CA VAL A 122 -6.26 -1.95 -6.30
C VAL A 122 -5.50 -3.12 -5.69
N HIS A 123 -4.31 -3.38 -6.23
CA HIS A 123 -3.38 -4.34 -5.67
C HIS A 123 -2.36 -3.62 -4.80
N TYR A 124 -2.15 -4.14 -3.60
CA TYR A 124 -1.06 -3.75 -2.72
C TYR A 124 -0.09 -4.92 -2.61
N THR A 125 1.18 -4.69 -2.91
CA THR A 125 2.22 -5.73 -2.87
C THR A 125 3.33 -5.34 -1.92
N LEU A 126 3.53 -6.15 -0.88
CA LEU A 126 4.68 -6.05 0.00
C LEU A 126 5.78 -6.97 -0.53
N THR A 127 6.92 -6.41 -0.92
CA THR A 127 8.09 -7.19 -1.34
C THR A 127 9.00 -7.43 -0.15
N ILE A 128 9.41 -8.68 0.05
CA ILE A 128 10.29 -9.08 1.16
C ILE A 128 11.53 -9.77 0.62
N ARG A 129 12.70 -9.27 1.01
CA ARG A 129 14.03 -9.82 0.72
C ARG A 129 14.67 -10.31 2.00
N ASP A 130 15.76 -11.07 1.88
CA ASP A 130 16.50 -11.53 3.07
C ASP A 130 17.00 -10.35 3.93
N THR A 131 17.32 -9.20 3.33
CA THR A 131 17.72 -7.98 4.06
C THR A 131 16.62 -7.36 4.90
N ASP A 132 15.36 -7.67 4.60
CA ASP A 132 14.19 -7.17 5.34
C ASP A 132 13.84 -8.08 6.52
N LEU A 133 14.42 -9.30 6.56
CA LEU A 133 14.18 -10.28 7.60
C LEU A 133 15.18 -10.12 8.74
N GLN A 134 14.67 -10.11 9.96
CA GLN A 134 15.48 -10.26 11.17
C GLN A 134 16.14 -11.66 11.20
N PRO A 135 17.35 -11.76 11.77
CA PRO A 135 18.10 -13.01 11.84
C PRO A 135 17.30 -14.15 12.46
#